data_AF-A0A8T6WSX6-F1
#
_entry.id   AF-A0A8T6WSX6-F1
#
_cell.length_a   1.000
_cell.length_b   1.000
_cell.length_c   1.000
_cell.angle_alpha   90.00
_cell.angle_beta   90.00
_cell.angle_gamma   90.00
#
_symmetry.space_group_name_H-M   'P 1'
#
loop_
_entity.id
_entity.type
_entity.pdbx_description
1 polymer ?
#
loop_
_entity_poly.entity_id
_entity_poly.type
_entity_poly.pdbx_seq_one_letter_code
_entity_poly.pdbx_strand_id
1 'polypeptide(L)' 'MKREKKFDAVHMMREIRDRLSEKFRQMTYEEQKQYIRNKTKHKITA' A
#
# COMPACT_ATOMS: atom_id res chain seq x y z
N MET A 1 -23.03 -14.79 -18.35
CA MET A 1 -23.07 -14.12 -17.03
C MET A 1 -21.72 -14.28 -16.34
N LYS A 2 -20.95 -13.21 -16.16
CA LYS A 2 -19.73 -13.24 -15.33
C LYS A 2 -20.16 -13.51 -13.89
N ARG A 3 -19.76 -14.63 -13.31
CA ARG A 3 -19.93 -14.89 -11.88
C ARG A 3 -19.20 -13.77 -11.14
N GLU A 4 -19.93 -12.90 -10.44
CA GLU A 4 -19.31 -11.91 -9.55
C GLU A 4 -18.45 -12.69 -8.55
N LYS A 5 -17.13 -12.55 -8.69
CA LYS A 5 -16.21 -13.10 -7.69
C LYS A 5 -16.46 -12.27 -6.43
N LYS A 6 -17.08 -12.90 -5.42
CA LYS A 6 -17.29 -12.30 -4.09
C LYS A 6 -16.00 -11.75 -3.45
N PHE A 7 -14.85 -12.16 -3.96
CA PHE A 7 -13.54 -11.71 -3.56
C PHE A 7 -12.65 -11.57 -4.79
N ASP A 8 -12.36 -10.32 -5.18
CA ASP A 8 -11.35 -10.02 -6.19
C ASP A 8 -10.08 -9.52 -5.50
N ALA A 9 -9.18 -10.47 -5.22
CA ALA A 9 -7.88 -10.19 -4.63
C ALA A 9 -7.07 -9.19 -5.47
N VAL A 10 -7.21 -9.22 -6.80
CA VAL A 10 -6.48 -8.31 -7.69
C VAL A 10 -7.05 -6.90 -7.59
N HIS A 11 -8.38 -6.76 -7.52
CA HIS A 11 -9.02 -5.47 -7.28
C HIS A 11 -8.61 -4.89 -5.93
N MET A 12 -8.65 -5.68 -4.85
CA MET A 12 -8.22 -5.24 -3.52
C MET A 12 -6.75 -4.79 -3.50
N MET A 13 -5.86 -5.55 -4.15
CA MET A 13 -4.44 -5.18 -4.24
C MET A 13 -4.22 -3.90 -5.04
N ARG A 14 -5.02 -3.66 -6.09
CA ARG A 14 -5.02 -2.40 -6.85
C ARG A 14 -5.48 -1.23 -5.99
N GLU A 15 -6.58 -1.37 -5.25
CA GLU A 15 -7.06 -0.33 -4.34
C GLU A 15 -6.03 0.02 -3.25
N ILE A 16 -5.38 -0.98 -2.66
CA ILE A 16 -4.33 -0.77 -1.64
C ILE A 16 -3.17 0.02 -2.26
N ARG A 17 -2.72 -0.37 -3.46
CA ARG A 17 -1.66 0.35 -4.17
C ARG A 17 -2.07 1.79 -4.45
N ASP A 18 -3.27 2.01 -4.97
CA ASP A 18 -3.72 3.34 -5.40
C ASP A 18 -3.87 4.28 -4.20
N ARG A 19 -4.38 3.79 -3.05
CA ARG A 19 -4.41 4.53 -1.78
C ARG A 19 -3.01 4.88 -1.26
N LEU A 20 -2.06 3.94 -1.35
CA LEU A 20 -0.67 4.21 -0.98
C LEU A 20 -0.05 5.26 -1.90
N SER A 21 -0.29 5.17 -3.21
CA SER A 21 0.18 6.16 -4.19
C SER A 21 -0.41 7.56 -3.94
N GLU A 22 -1.67 7.66 -3.55
CA GLU A 22 -2.28 8.94 -3.16
C GLU A 22 -1.63 9.52 -1.91
N LYS A 23 -1.39 8.68 -0.89
CA LYS A 23 -0.69 9.08 0.33
C LYS A 23 0.74 9.54 0.08
N PHE A 24 1.48 8.86 -0.80
CA PHE A 24 2.84 9.25 -1.17
C PHE A 24 2.88 10.51 -2.02
N ARG A 25 1.82 10.82 -2.77
CA ARG A 25 1.74 12.04 -3.60
C ARG A 25 1.82 13.32 -2.78
N GLN A 26 1.36 13.28 -1.54
CA GLN A 26 1.41 14.42 -0.61
C GLN A 26 2.68 14.43 0.26
N MET A 27 3.55 13.41 0.13
CA MET A 27 4.78 13.30 0.90
C MET A 27 5.99 13.73 0.07
N THR A 28 6.89 14.45 0.71
CA THR A 28 8.22 14.72 0.18
C THR A 28 9.06 13.44 0.14
N TYR A 29 10.13 13.44 -0.66
CA TYR A 29 11.04 12.29 -0.79
C TYR A 29 11.58 11.80 0.56
N GLU A 30 11.93 12.72 1.47
CA GLU A 30 12.43 12.37 2.80
C GLU A 30 11.35 11.74 3.69
N GLU A 31 10.10 12.20 3.60
CA GLU A 31 8.98 11.59 4.31
C GLU A 31 8.67 10.18 3.79
N GLN A 32 8.74 9.96 2.48
CA GLN A 32 8.58 8.63 1.88
C GLN A 32 9.69 7.68 2.35
N LYS A 33 10.94 8.14 2.40
CA LYS A 33 12.10 7.37 2.87
C LYS A 33 11.99 7.02 4.35
N GLN A 34 11.53 7.97 5.18
CA GLN A 34 11.29 7.75 6.61
C GLN A 34 10.13 6.77 6.83
N TYR A 35 9.06 6.88 6.03
CA TYR A 35 7.92 5.95 6.08
C TYR A 35 8.35 4.50 5.76
N ILE A 36 9.13 4.30 4.70
CA ILE A 36 9.67 2.98 4.35
C ILE A 36 10.58 2.45 5.45
N ARG A 37 11.52 3.27 5.96
CA ARG A 37 12.42 2.90 7.06
C ARG A 37 11.68 2.49 8.32
N ASN A 38 10.64 3.23 8.71
CA ASN A 38 9.85 2.92 9.90
C ASN A 38 9.05 1.62 9.72
N LYS A 39 8.48 1.39 8.54
CA LYS A 39 7.72 0.18 8.22
C LYS A 39 8.59 -1.07 8.10
N THR A 40 9.84 -0.96 7.64
CA THR A 40 10.78 -2.09 7.57
C THR A 40 11.44 -2.40 8.90
N LYS A 41 11.78 -1.40 9.72
CA LYS A 41 12.28 -1.62 11.08
C LYS A 41 11.30 -2.40 11.96
N HIS A 42 10.00 -2.13 11.83
CA HIS A 42 8.97 -2.82 12.60
C HIS A 42 8.82 -4.32 12.25
N LYS A 43 9.39 -4.79 11.13
CA LYS A 43 9.33 -6.21 10.73
C LYS A 43 10.55 -7.03 11.13
N ILE A 44 11.59 -6.42 11.69
CA ILE A 44 12.84 -7.11 12.07
C ILE A 44 12.90 -7.36 13.59
N THR A 45 12.03 -6.72 14.38
CA THR A 45 11.96 -6.87 15.85
C THR A 45 10.68 -7.56 16.34
N ALA A 46 10.12 -8.49 15.57
CA ALA A 46 8.99 -9.34 15.98
C ALA A 46 9.26 -10.80 15.61
#